data_AF-A0A093YX99-F1
#
_entry.id   AF-A0A093YX99-F1
#
_cell.length_a   1.000
_cell.length_b   1.000
_cell.length_c   1.000
_cell.angle_alpha   90.00
_cell.angle_beta   90.00
_cell.angle_gamma   90.00
#
_symmetry.space_group_name_H-M   'P 1'
#
loop_
_entity.id
_entity.type
_entity.pdbx_description
1 polymer ?
#
loop_
_entity_poly.entity_id
_entity_poly.type
_entity_poly.pdbx_seq_one_letter_code
_entity_poly.pdbx_strand_id
1 'polypeptide(L)'
;MQLATAMEALPTRFISVEDLKAQPSLWYRIHVLIYDLRNFRENSQAQKRLDTVLDISYIGGPYFDPDEAQQLKACVVDATNSKTLEILIEDILRERLERRMKKRVDSEDYRVCAAHDIAPILEKAFSIRVKDLQTNAEFLALLESHQLRPTNIGNWKGLPKKSFQPKNKHKKR
;
A
#
# COMPACT_ATOMS: atom_id res chain seq x y z
N MET A 1 18.28 45.80 6.96
CA MET A 1 18.41 44.37 6.61
C MET A 1 17.64 43.56 7.63
N GLN A 2 16.47 43.04 7.25
CA GLN A 2 15.76 42.03 8.03
C GLN A 2 15.39 40.93 7.03
N LEU A 3 16.15 39.84 7.08
CA LEU A 3 15.84 38.60 6.42
C LEU A 3 14.71 37.95 7.22
N ALA A 4 13.47 38.14 6.77
CA ALA A 4 12.36 37.32 7.21
C ALA A 4 12.54 35.95 6.56
N THR A 5 12.98 34.97 7.33
CA THR A 5 12.87 33.55 7.00
C THR A 5 11.39 33.25 6.82
N ALA A 6 10.93 33.18 5.57
CA ALA A 6 9.68 32.57 5.23
C ALA A 6 9.81 31.07 5.56
N MET A 7 9.36 30.71 6.75
CA MET A 7 9.00 29.35 7.08
C MET A 7 7.89 28.99 6.11
N GLU A 8 8.23 28.22 5.07
CA GLU A 8 7.25 27.59 4.20
C GLU A 8 6.29 26.82 5.09
N ALA A 9 5.09 27.37 5.27
CA ALA A 9 3.97 26.63 5.79
C ALA A 9 3.70 25.53 4.76
N LEU A 10 4.26 24.34 5.01
CA LEU A 10 3.87 23.12 4.31
C LEU A 10 2.34 23.08 4.36
N PRO A 11 1.64 22.98 3.21
CA PRO A 11 0.20 22.91 3.23
C PRO A 11 -0.18 21.64 4.01
N THR A 12 -0.75 21.83 5.20
CA THR A 12 -1.40 20.81 6.03
C THR A 12 -2.69 20.34 5.36
N ARG A 13 -2.63 20.02 4.06
CA ARG A 13 -3.70 19.30 3.39
C ARG A 13 -3.59 17.86 3.86
N PHE A 14 -4.51 17.48 4.72
CA PHE A 14 -4.77 16.07 4.98
C PHE A 14 -5.09 15.41 3.63
N ILE A 15 -4.26 14.45 3.24
CA ILE A 15 -4.43 13.71 1.99
C ILE A 15 -5.45 12.62 2.25
N SER A 16 -6.54 12.62 1.50
CA SER A 16 -7.55 11.57 1.56
C SER A 16 -7.15 10.39 0.66
N VAL A 17 -7.79 9.24 0.89
CA VAL A 17 -7.61 8.08 0.00
C VAL A 17 -8.08 8.41 -1.43
N GLU A 18 -9.06 9.29 -1.59
CA GLU A 18 -9.56 9.77 -2.87
C GLU A 18 -8.49 10.59 -3.62
N ASP A 19 -7.71 11.40 -2.92
CA ASP A 19 -6.61 12.17 -3.51
C ASP A 19 -5.49 11.26 -4.02
N LEU A 20 -5.22 10.16 -3.32
CA LEU A 20 -4.26 9.14 -3.77
C LEU A 20 -4.78 8.40 -5.01
N LYS A 21 -6.08 8.07 -5.05
CA LYS A 21 -6.72 7.43 -6.22
C LYS A 21 -6.75 8.33 -7.45
N ALA A 22 -6.77 9.65 -7.25
CA ALA A 22 -6.70 10.63 -8.32
C ALA A 22 -5.32 10.68 -9.01
N GLN A 23 -4.31 10.01 -8.45
CA GLN A 23 -2.96 9.91 -9.01
C GLN A 23 -2.69 8.49 -9.53
N PRO A 24 -2.92 8.19 -10.82
CA PRO A 24 -2.87 6.82 -11.36
C PRO A 24 -1.53 6.10 -11.13
N SER A 25 -0.42 6.82 -11.30
CA SER A 25 0.94 6.28 -11.09
C SER A 25 1.23 5.95 -9.63
N LEU A 26 0.78 6.79 -8.70
CA LEU A 26 0.91 6.54 -7.26
C LEU A 26 0.01 5.38 -6.84
N TRP A 27 -1.23 5.39 -7.30
CA TRP A 27 -2.22 4.34 -7.01
C TRP A 27 -1.79 2.97 -7.54
N TYR A 28 -1.18 2.91 -8.72
CA TYR A 28 -0.58 1.68 -9.23
C TYR A 28 0.55 1.17 -8.34
N ARG A 29 1.46 2.04 -7.88
CA ARG A 29 2.57 1.61 -7.00
C ARG A 29 2.08 1.14 -5.64
N ILE A 30 0.99 1.69 -5.12
CA ILE A 30 0.27 1.16 -3.94
C ILE A 30 -0.22 -0.27 -4.22
N HIS A 31 -0.82 -0.54 -5.39
CA HIS A 31 -1.20 -1.90 -5.77
C HIS A 31 -0.02 -2.86 -5.86
N VAL A 32 1.10 -2.42 -6.45
CA VAL A 32 2.31 -3.23 -6.54
C VAL A 32 2.87 -3.53 -5.15
N LEU A 33 2.94 -2.55 -4.26
CA LEU A 33 3.38 -2.77 -2.88
C LEU A 33 2.51 -3.83 -2.17
N ILE A 34 1.18 -3.69 -2.23
CA ILE A 34 0.26 -4.65 -1.58
C ILE A 34 0.41 -6.04 -2.18
N TYR A 35 0.54 -6.13 -3.51
CA TYR A 35 0.80 -7.40 -4.18
C TYR A 35 2.13 -8.01 -3.70
N ASP A 36 3.19 -7.22 -3.65
CA ASP A 36 4.51 -7.71 -3.26
C ASP A 36 4.55 -8.17 -1.80
N LEU A 37 3.94 -7.42 -0.88
CA LEU A 37 3.88 -7.80 0.54
C LEU A 37 3.17 -9.15 0.74
N ARG A 38 2.18 -9.45 -0.10
CA ARG A 38 1.45 -10.73 -0.06
C ARG A 38 2.17 -11.88 -0.73
N ASN A 39 2.94 -11.59 -1.77
CA ASN A 39 3.67 -12.58 -2.53
C ASN A 39 5.18 -12.57 -2.18
N PHE A 40 5.58 -12.03 -1.02
CA PHE A 40 6.99 -11.87 -0.63
C PHE A 40 7.78 -13.18 -0.73
N ARG A 41 7.21 -14.31 -0.29
CA ARG A 41 7.84 -15.64 -0.36
C ARG A 41 7.69 -16.32 -1.72
N GLU A 42 6.65 -15.99 -2.46
CA GLU A 42 6.25 -16.69 -3.69
C GLU A 42 6.85 -16.03 -4.94
N ASN A 43 7.24 -14.77 -4.85
CA ASN A 43 7.72 -13.97 -5.96
C ASN A 43 9.09 -13.37 -5.65
N SER A 44 10.15 -13.91 -6.27
CA SER A 44 11.52 -13.43 -6.08
C SER A 44 11.73 -11.97 -6.50
N GLN A 45 10.93 -11.43 -7.44
CA GLN A 45 11.00 -10.00 -7.80
C GLN A 45 10.38 -9.13 -6.70
N ALA A 46 9.27 -9.57 -6.10
CA ALA A 46 8.67 -8.91 -4.94
C ALA A 46 9.64 -8.91 -3.76
N GLN A 47 10.28 -10.05 -3.49
CA GLN A 47 11.30 -10.18 -2.45
C GLN A 47 12.45 -9.20 -2.66
N LYS A 48 13.04 -9.18 -3.87
CA LYS A 48 14.14 -8.26 -4.21
C LYS A 48 13.76 -6.79 -4.00
N ARG A 49 12.56 -6.38 -4.42
CA ARG A 49 12.09 -5.00 -4.22
C ARG A 49 11.89 -4.69 -2.73
N LEU A 50 11.21 -5.56 -2.00
CA LEU A 50 10.96 -5.36 -0.57
C LEU A 50 12.24 -5.40 0.28
N ASP A 51 13.24 -6.19 -0.13
CA ASP A 51 14.53 -6.25 0.57
C ASP A 51 15.36 -4.97 0.42
N THR A 52 15.13 -4.21 -0.65
CA THR A 52 15.75 -2.89 -0.85
C THR A 52 15.09 -1.78 -0.04
N VAL A 53 13.88 -2.01 0.49
CA VAL A 53 13.22 -1.02 1.35
C VAL A 53 13.86 -1.05 2.73
N LEU A 54 14.42 0.08 3.15
CA LEU A 54 15.02 0.25 4.47
C LEU A 54 13.99 0.53 5.56
N ASP A 55 12.84 1.10 5.18
CA ASP A 55 11.77 1.45 6.09
C ASP A 55 10.96 0.22 6.50
N ILE A 56 10.77 0.03 7.81
CA ILE A 56 10.01 -1.08 8.39
C ILE A 56 8.53 -1.05 7.95
N SER A 57 7.99 0.12 7.63
CA SER A 57 6.65 0.28 7.08
C SER A 57 6.53 -0.18 5.62
N TYR A 58 7.65 -0.47 4.95
CA TYR A 58 7.77 -0.71 3.51
C TYR A 58 7.27 0.45 2.62
N ILE A 59 6.93 1.60 3.20
CA ILE A 59 6.50 2.80 2.50
C ILE A 59 7.74 3.67 2.26
N GLY A 60 8.41 3.45 1.13
CA GLY A 60 9.58 4.20 0.71
C GLY A 60 10.15 3.68 -0.60
N GLY A 61 11.38 4.07 -0.93
CA GLY A 61 12.08 3.55 -2.10
C GLY A 61 12.21 2.02 -2.03
N PRO A 62 12.03 1.29 -3.14
CA PRO A 62 11.96 1.78 -4.52
C PRO A 62 10.55 2.15 -5.00
N TYR A 63 9.51 1.96 -4.17
CA TYR A 63 8.12 2.18 -4.56
C TYR A 63 7.75 3.66 -4.60
N PHE A 64 8.19 4.42 -3.62
CA PHE A 64 7.80 5.81 -3.44
C PHE A 64 9.02 6.68 -3.24
N ASP A 65 9.00 7.87 -3.84
CA ASP A 65 9.96 8.91 -3.49
C ASP A 65 9.64 9.45 -2.08
N PRO A 66 10.60 10.11 -1.39
CA PRO A 66 10.41 10.55 -0.01
C PRO A 66 9.15 11.39 0.21
N ASP A 67 8.84 12.31 -0.71
CA ASP A 67 7.64 13.13 -0.65
C ASP A 67 6.36 12.28 -0.73
N GLU A 68 6.32 11.32 -1.65
CA GLU A 68 5.19 10.42 -1.84
C GLU A 68 4.99 9.48 -0.64
N ALA A 69 6.10 8.99 -0.07
CA ALA A 69 6.08 8.17 1.13
C ALA A 69 5.49 8.96 2.32
N GLN A 70 5.89 10.23 2.47
CA GLN A 70 5.33 11.12 3.50
C GLN A 70 3.84 11.39 3.25
N GLN A 71 3.44 11.60 1.99
CA GLN A 71 2.04 11.77 1.62
C GLN A 71 1.19 10.53 1.95
N LEU A 72 1.69 9.32 1.68
CA LEU A 72 1.02 8.07 2.04
C LEU A 72 0.88 7.91 3.55
N LYS A 73 1.96 8.18 4.29
CA LYS A 73 1.97 8.08 5.76
C LYS A 73 0.99 9.05 6.41
N ALA A 74 0.92 10.28 5.89
CA ALA A 74 -0.01 11.32 6.34
C ALA A 74 -1.46 11.10 5.87
N CYS A 75 -1.73 10.09 5.02
CA CYS A 75 -3.05 9.84 4.49
C CYS A 75 -4.03 9.45 5.61
N VAL A 76 -5.17 10.15 5.67
CA VAL A 76 -6.25 9.84 6.62
C VAL A 76 -7.08 8.70 6.05
N VAL A 77 -6.94 7.53 6.65
CA VAL A 77 -7.57 6.28 6.18
C VAL A 77 -8.79 5.89 7.01
N ASP A 78 -8.91 6.45 8.22
CA ASP A 78 -10.11 6.37 9.04
C ASP A 78 -10.65 7.77 9.31
N ALA A 79 -11.69 8.15 8.57
CA ALA A 79 -12.37 9.44 8.73
C ALA A 79 -13.07 9.58 10.09
N THR A 80 -13.38 8.47 10.78
CA THR A 80 -14.08 8.51 12.08
C THR A 80 -13.15 8.80 13.24
N ASN A 81 -11.92 8.28 13.21
CA ASN A 81 -10.92 8.48 14.26
C ASN A 81 -9.80 9.44 13.85
N SER A 82 -9.85 10.02 12.63
CA SER A 82 -8.79 10.85 12.05
C SER A 82 -7.40 10.20 12.12
N LYS A 83 -7.36 8.86 12.11
CA LYS A 83 -6.10 8.13 12.18
C LYS A 83 -5.44 8.14 10.80
N THR A 84 -4.17 8.53 10.78
CA THR A 84 -3.33 8.44 9.60
C THR A 84 -2.86 7.01 9.39
N LEU A 85 -2.44 6.69 8.17
CA LEU A 85 -1.88 5.38 7.85
C LEU A 85 -0.64 5.08 8.69
N GLU A 86 0.20 6.08 8.95
CA GLU A 86 1.40 5.95 9.79
C GLU A 86 1.06 5.45 11.20
N ILE A 87 0.07 6.07 11.85
CA ILE A 87 -0.35 5.68 13.21
C ILE A 87 -0.84 4.22 13.22
N LEU A 88 -1.61 3.80 12.20
CA LEU A 88 -2.09 2.43 12.12
C LEU A 88 -0.97 1.40 11.93
N ILE A 89 0.03 1.73 11.12
CA ILE A 89 1.19 0.86 10.91
C ILE A 89 2.03 0.80 12.19
N GLU A 90 2.26 1.94 12.85
CA GLU A 90 3.02 2.01 14.09
C GLU A 90 2.33 1.21 15.22
N ASP A 91 1.02 1.37 15.41
CA ASP A 91 0.23 0.63 16.41
C ASP A 91 0.43 -0.88 16.24
N ILE A 92 0.40 -1.39 15.01
CA ILE A 92 0.55 -2.83 14.73
C ILE A 92 1.99 -3.32 14.91
N LEU A 93 2.96 -2.55 14.44
CA LEU A 93 4.38 -2.88 14.65
C LEU A 93 4.72 -2.91 16.14
N ARG A 94 4.15 -1.98 16.92
CA ARG A 94 4.27 -1.92 18.39
C ARG A 94 3.62 -3.13 19.06
N GLU A 95 2.35 -3.43 18.73
CA GLU A 95 1.65 -4.60 19.28
C GLU A 95 2.40 -5.90 18.97
N ARG A 96 2.97 -6.01 17.76
CA ARG A 96 3.81 -7.13 17.36
C ARG A 96 5.08 -7.22 18.19
N LEU A 97 5.77 -6.10 18.41
CA LEU A 97 6.97 -6.04 19.24
C LEU A 97 6.65 -6.49 20.68
N GLU A 98 5.54 -6.03 21.25
CA GLU A 98 5.07 -6.42 22.59
C GLU A 98 4.74 -7.91 22.69
N ARG A 99 4.04 -8.46 21.68
CA ARG A 99 3.77 -9.91 21.59
C ARG A 99 5.06 -10.74 21.58
N ARG A 100 6.14 -10.21 21.00
CA ARG A 100 7.47 -10.84 20.96
C ARG A 100 8.20 -10.69 22.28
N MET A 101 8.18 -9.53 22.92
CA MET A 101 8.75 -9.38 24.27
C MET A 101 8.12 -10.39 25.26
N LYS A 102 6.83 -10.69 25.09
CA LYS A 102 6.10 -11.67 25.91
C LYS A 102 6.41 -13.14 25.57
N LYS A 103 6.85 -13.44 24.34
CA LYS A 103 7.17 -14.79 23.86
C LYS A 103 8.66 -14.85 23.54
N ARG A 104 9.48 -15.48 24.39
CA ARG A 104 10.92 -15.74 24.13
C ARG A 104 11.11 -16.62 22.88
N VAL A 105 10.88 -16.07 21.69
CA VAL A 105 10.71 -16.84 20.45
C VAL A 105 11.64 -16.32 19.38
N ASP A 106 12.57 -17.22 19.09
CA ASP A 106 13.35 -17.40 17.89
C ASP A 106 12.43 -17.32 16.66
N SER A 107 12.56 -16.28 15.84
CA SER A 107 11.97 -16.31 14.51
C SER A 107 12.86 -15.53 13.58
N GLU A 108 13.38 -16.29 12.64
CA GLU A 108 14.64 -16.07 11.95
C GLU A 108 14.53 -15.06 10.80
N ASP A 109 13.32 -14.62 10.47
CA ASP A 109 13.09 -13.60 9.44
C ASP A 109 12.03 -12.57 9.87
N TYR A 110 12.52 -11.48 10.45
CA TYR A 110 11.70 -10.36 10.92
C TYR A 110 10.94 -9.68 9.77
N ARG A 111 11.56 -9.58 8.59
CA ARG A 111 11.04 -8.86 7.42
C ARG A 111 9.81 -9.55 6.86
N VAL A 112 9.90 -10.87 6.66
CA VAL A 112 8.76 -11.69 6.21
C VAL A 112 7.54 -11.41 7.08
N CYS A 113 7.70 -11.48 8.40
CA CYS A 113 6.55 -11.34 9.26
C CYS A 113 5.98 -9.92 9.28
N ALA A 114 6.84 -8.89 9.23
CA ALA A 114 6.39 -7.50 9.14
C ALA A 114 5.58 -7.28 7.84
N ALA A 115 6.05 -7.81 6.71
CA ALA A 115 5.33 -7.72 5.44
C ALA A 115 3.93 -8.37 5.51
N HIS A 116 3.82 -9.56 6.14
CA HIS A 116 2.55 -10.25 6.32
C HIS A 116 1.57 -9.53 7.26
N ASP A 117 2.07 -8.77 8.23
CA ASP A 117 1.24 -7.99 9.14
C ASP A 117 0.82 -6.65 8.53
N ILE A 118 1.67 -6.04 7.69
CA ILE A 118 1.39 -4.75 7.04
C ILE A 118 0.43 -4.89 5.86
N ALA A 119 0.53 -5.96 5.06
CA ALA A 119 -0.35 -6.17 3.90
C ALA A 119 -1.86 -6.03 4.23
N PRO A 120 -2.42 -6.73 5.23
CA PRO A 120 -3.82 -6.59 5.62
C PRO A 120 -4.24 -5.16 6.00
N ILE A 121 -3.32 -4.33 6.50
CA ILE A 121 -3.61 -2.94 6.88
C ILE A 121 -3.80 -2.11 5.64
N LEU A 122 -2.84 -2.18 4.71
CA LEU A 122 -2.89 -1.44 3.46
C LEU A 122 -4.12 -1.86 2.63
N GLU A 123 -4.44 -3.15 2.62
CA GLU A 123 -5.67 -3.66 2.01
C GLU A 123 -6.93 -2.99 2.58
N LYS A 124 -7.04 -2.91 3.91
CA LYS A 124 -8.21 -2.32 4.59
C LYS A 124 -8.24 -0.80 4.40
N ALA A 125 -7.12 -0.13 4.66
CA ALA A 125 -6.96 1.31 4.56
C ALA A 125 -7.35 1.85 3.17
N PHE A 126 -6.94 1.13 2.13
CA PHE A 126 -7.22 1.52 0.75
C PHE A 126 -8.43 0.83 0.13
N SER A 127 -9.10 -0.06 0.88
CA SER A 127 -10.21 -0.90 0.40
C SER A 127 -9.84 -1.71 -0.87
N ILE A 128 -8.63 -2.28 -0.88
CA ILE A 128 -8.09 -3.08 -1.97
C ILE A 128 -8.18 -4.57 -1.61
N ARG A 129 -8.70 -5.39 -2.52
CA ARG A 129 -8.73 -6.84 -2.36
C ARG A 129 -7.56 -7.47 -3.11
N VAL A 130 -6.67 -8.14 -2.38
CA VAL A 130 -5.48 -8.81 -2.97
C VAL A 130 -5.88 -9.83 -4.04
N LYS A 131 -6.98 -10.56 -3.82
CA LYS A 131 -7.48 -11.54 -4.79
C LYS A 131 -7.81 -10.90 -6.14
N ASP A 132 -8.25 -9.64 -6.13
CA ASP A 132 -8.49 -8.90 -7.38
C ASP A 132 -7.16 -8.53 -8.05
N LEU A 133 -6.12 -8.18 -7.28
CA LEU A 133 -4.77 -7.94 -7.82
C LEU A 133 -4.18 -9.21 -8.44
N GLN A 134 -4.28 -10.34 -7.73
CA GLN A 134 -3.74 -11.63 -8.18
C GLN A 134 -4.46 -12.22 -9.40
N THR A 135 -5.70 -11.81 -9.68
CA THR A 135 -6.48 -12.34 -10.82
C THR A 135 -6.66 -11.35 -11.96
N ASN A 136 -6.17 -10.11 -11.82
CA ASN A 136 -6.30 -9.09 -12.84
C ASN A 136 -5.15 -9.20 -13.86
N ALA A 137 -5.48 -9.66 -15.07
CA ALA A 137 -4.52 -9.83 -16.16
C ALA A 137 -3.88 -8.50 -16.60
N GLU A 138 -4.61 -7.38 -16.56
CA GLU A 138 -4.07 -6.05 -16.91
C GLU A 138 -3.03 -5.60 -15.88
N PHE A 139 -3.33 -5.77 -14.58
CA PHE A 139 -2.38 -5.48 -13.51
C PHE A 139 -1.12 -6.33 -13.61
N LEU A 140 -1.27 -7.65 -13.81
CA LEU A 140 -0.13 -8.57 -13.94
C LEU A 140 0.71 -8.26 -15.18
N ALA A 141 0.07 -8.01 -16.33
CA ALA A 141 0.78 -7.62 -17.55
C ALA A 141 1.55 -6.30 -17.37
N LEU A 142 0.96 -5.31 -16.67
CA LEU A 142 1.65 -4.06 -16.34
C LEU A 142 2.84 -4.30 -15.40
N LEU A 143 2.67 -5.14 -14.37
CA LEU A 143 3.74 -5.46 -13.43
C LEU A 143 4.92 -6.16 -14.12
N GLU A 144 4.64 -7.09 -15.04
CA GLU A 144 5.68 -7.78 -15.82
C GLU A 144 6.40 -6.83 -16.80
N SER A 145 5.68 -5.92 -17.45
CA SER A 145 6.24 -5.05 -18.48
C SER A 145 6.92 -3.79 -17.96
N HIS A 146 6.42 -3.20 -16.87
CA HIS A 146 6.84 -1.86 -16.42
C HIS A 146 7.29 -1.79 -14.95
N GLN A 147 7.18 -2.88 -14.19
CA GLN A 147 7.62 -2.99 -12.80
C GLN A 147 7.05 -1.87 -11.89
N LEU A 148 7.85 -0.84 -11.58
CA LEU A 148 7.49 0.27 -10.68
C LEU A 148 7.25 1.59 -11.42
N ARG A 149 7.62 1.71 -12.70
CA ARG A 149 7.54 2.96 -13.46
C ARG A 149 6.83 2.75 -14.80
N PRO A 150 5.49 2.76 -14.82
CA PRO A 150 4.76 2.58 -16.06
C PRO A 150 4.83 3.84 -16.91
N THR A 151 5.48 3.72 -18.06
CA THR A 151 5.65 4.79 -19.04
C THR A 151 4.33 5.16 -19.75
N ASN A 152 3.31 4.30 -19.68
CA ASN A 152 2.02 4.47 -20.36
C ASN A 152 0.84 4.02 -19.48
N ILE A 153 0.78 4.51 -18.24
CA ILE A 153 -0.21 4.07 -17.25
C ILE A 153 -1.65 4.55 -17.54
N GLY A 154 -1.80 5.49 -18.48
CA GLY A 154 -3.09 6.05 -18.89
C GLY A 154 -3.98 6.50 -17.72
N ASN A 155 -5.25 6.11 -17.77
CA ASN A 155 -6.29 6.30 -16.74
C ASN A 155 -6.39 5.08 -15.80
N TRP A 156 -5.28 4.61 -15.22
CA TRP A 156 -5.34 3.52 -14.24
C TRP A 156 -6.18 3.93 -13.02
N LYS A 157 -7.48 3.62 -13.06
CA LYS A 157 -8.45 3.86 -11.98
C LYS A 157 -8.47 2.72 -10.96
N GLY A 158 -7.59 1.73 -11.15
CA GLY A 158 -7.48 0.54 -10.33
C GLY A 158 -8.32 -0.63 -10.81
N LEU A 159 -8.51 -1.58 -9.90
CA LEU A 159 -9.18 -2.85 -10.19
C LEU A 159 -10.65 -2.62 -10.57
N PRO A 160 -11.14 -3.18 -11.70
CA PRO A 160 -12.54 -3.06 -12.04
C PRO A 160 -13.38 -3.72 -10.95
N LYS A 161 -14.33 -2.98 -10.38
CA LYS A 161 -15.31 -3.57 -9.46
C LYS A 161 -16.04 -4.65 -10.23
N LYS A 162 -15.81 -5.92 -9.90
CA LYS A 162 -16.72 -7.01 -10.29
C LYS A 162 -18.05 -6.71 -9.62
N SER A 163 -18.92 -5.97 -10.30
CA SER A 163 -20.32 -5.87 -9.93
C SER A 163 -20.86 -7.29 -9.98
N PHE A 164 -21.15 -7.86 -8.82
CA PHE A 164 -21.95 -9.08 -8.73
C PHE A 164 -23.33 -8.74 -9.31
N GLN A 165 -23.49 -8.90 -10.62
CA GLN A 165 -24.83 -9.02 -11.18
C GLN A 165 -25.35 -10.39 -10.73
N PRO A 166 -26.44 -10.47 -9.95
CA PRO A 166 -27.03 -11.76 -9.64
C PRO A 166 -27.46 -12.39 -10.97
N LYS A 167 -26.85 -13.54 -11.30
CA LYS A 167 -27.26 -14.33 -12.47
C LYS A 167 -28.70 -14.76 -12.23
N ASN A 168 -29.65 -14.12 -12.92
CA ASN A 168 -31.04 -14.55 -12.99
C ASN A 168 -31.06 -16.00 -13.49
N LYS A 169 -31.22 -16.94 -12.57
CA LYS A 169 -31.48 -18.34 -12.90
C LYS A 169 -32.85 -18.38 -13.59
N HIS A 170 -32.84 -18.61 -14.90
CA HIS A 170 -34.04 -18.90 -15.66
C HIS A 170 -34.80 -20.06 -15.01
N LYS A 171 -36.01 -19.77 -14.53
CA LYS A 171 -36.99 -20.76 -14.10
C LYS A 171 -37.58 -21.38 -15.38
N LYS A 172 -37.08 -22.56 -15.78
CA LYS A 172 -37.76 -23.37 -16.81
C LYS A 172 -39.12 -23.80 -16.24
N ARG A 173 -40.19 -23.43 -16.95
CA ARG A 173 -41.52 -24.01 -16.81
C ARG A 173 -41.56 -25.35 -17.53
#